data_AF-A0A7Z8LAM5-F1
#
_entry.id   AF-A0A7Z8LAM5-F1
#
_cell.length_a   1.000
_cell.length_b   1.000
_cell.length_c   1.000
_cell.angle_alpha   90.00
_cell.angle_beta   90.00
_cell.angle_gamma   90.00
#
_symmetry.space_group_name_H-M   'P 1'
#
loop_
_entity.id
_entity.type
_entity.pdbx_description
1 polymer ?
#
loop_
_entity_poly.entity_id
_entity_poly.type
_entity_poly.pdbx_seq_one_letter_code
_entity_poly.pdbx_strand_id
1 'polypeptide(L)'
;MLARLPDLRHRLTTLLGATAIALAALAGSASPARASDDTLLRLLLGATAVAIVVHAATRSSGGMSGRPSVNEFGLPRQCRETLRIRGQHVAVYNAGCLRSAGVTRLPRHCHEVIRTNRGNRAVYRAQCLERAQLDRPYAAPRRQRQPSATLPGQCRMHYTYRGQRHVGYRANCLQGARLRDLPSTCRVRQRGGGHIYSAQCLRQHGFR
;
A
#
# COMPACT_ATOMS: atom_id res chain seq x y z
N MET A 1 35.71 11.51 26.46
CA MET A 1 34.33 11.89 26.84
C MET A 1 33.88 13.02 25.91
N LEU A 2 32.94 12.76 24.99
CA LEU A 2 32.12 13.76 24.29
C LEU A 2 31.06 12.97 23.50
N ALA A 3 29.87 12.83 24.09
CA ALA A 3 28.76 12.08 23.51
C ALA A 3 28.01 12.92 22.47
N ARG A 4 27.71 12.29 21.33
CA ARG A 4 26.94 12.86 20.21
C ARG A 4 25.44 12.84 20.53
N LEU A 5 24.79 14.00 20.37
CA LEU A 5 23.34 14.21 20.47
C LEU A 5 22.72 14.24 19.06
N PRO A 6 21.92 13.23 18.64
CA PRO A 6 21.05 13.40 17.47
C PRO A 6 19.59 12.97 17.71
N ASP A 7 19.07 13.05 18.94
CA ASP A 7 17.69 12.57 19.25
C ASP A 7 16.67 13.68 19.55
N LEU A 8 17.08 14.95 19.61
CA LEU A 8 16.20 16.03 20.07
C LEU A 8 15.31 16.65 18.97
N ARG A 9 15.64 16.45 17.68
CA ARG A 9 14.90 17.06 16.56
C ARG A 9 13.62 16.32 16.15
N HIS A 10 13.43 15.06 16.55
CA HIS A 10 12.23 14.28 16.19
C HIS A 10 11.08 14.36 17.19
N ARG A 11 11.28 14.98 18.37
CA ARG A 11 10.24 15.11 19.39
C ARG A 11 9.43 16.42 19.30
N LEU A 12 9.73 17.31 18.36
CA LEU A 12 9.05 18.61 18.23
C LEU A 12 7.99 18.69 17.12
N THR A 13 7.72 17.62 16.38
CA THR A 13 6.74 17.62 15.26
C THR A 13 5.47 16.81 15.55
N THR A 14 5.02 16.74 16.80
CA THR A 14 3.77 16.07 17.19
C THR A 14 2.93 16.91 18.14
N LEU A 15 2.62 18.15 17.74
CA LEU A 15 1.70 19.03 18.47
C LEU A 15 0.95 19.93 17.48
N LEU A 16 0.09 19.35 16.64
CA LEU A 16 -0.93 20.09 15.88
C LEU A 16 -1.99 19.07 15.41
N GLY A 17 -3.10 18.97 16.14
CA GLY A 17 -4.20 18.09 15.76
C GLY A 17 -5.17 17.75 16.88
N ALA A 18 -5.63 18.74 17.65
CA ALA A 18 -6.70 18.55 18.62
C ALA A 18 -7.49 19.85 18.84
N THR A 19 -8.17 20.35 17.81
CA THR A 19 -9.15 21.43 17.94
C THR A 19 -10.24 21.29 16.87
N ALA A 20 -11.34 20.61 17.21
CA ALA A 20 -12.69 20.86 16.67
C ALA A 20 -13.71 19.85 17.24
N ILE A 21 -13.89 19.82 18.57
CA ILE A 21 -15.12 19.27 19.17
C ILE A 21 -15.48 20.16 20.35
N ALA A 22 -16.15 21.27 20.06
CA ALA A 22 -16.99 22.00 21.00
C ALA A 22 -17.66 23.11 20.18
N LEU A 23 -18.92 22.89 19.78
CA LEU A 23 -19.96 23.88 19.45
C LEU A 23 -21.07 23.18 18.65
N ALA A 24 -21.82 22.29 19.32
CA ALA A 24 -23.07 21.74 18.79
C ALA A 24 -24.03 21.34 19.92
N ALA A 25 -24.07 22.13 21.01
CA ALA A 25 -24.91 21.83 22.17
C ALA A 25 -25.69 23.06 22.70
N LEU A 26 -25.91 24.09 21.88
CA LEU A 26 -26.70 25.27 22.24
C LEU A 26 -27.59 25.70 21.05
N ALA A 27 -28.62 24.91 20.76
CA ALA A 27 -29.76 25.34 19.95
C ALA A 27 -31.02 24.62 20.45
N GLY A 28 -31.26 24.74 21.75
CA GLY A 28 -32.53 24.39 22.40
C GLY A 28 -33.14 25.64 22.99
N SER A 29 -34.40 25.90 22.63
CA SER A 29 -35.36 26.88 23.14
C SER A 29 -35.25 28.36 22.68
N ALA A 30 -36.06 28.72 21.68
CA ALA A 30 -36.84 29.96 21.67
C ALA A 30 -38.11 29.77 20.81
N SER A 31 -39.21 30.31 21.33
CA SER A 31 -40.63 30.10 21.01
C SER A 31 -41.09 30.52 19.59
N PRO A 32 -42.24 30.01 19.09
CA PRO A 32 -42.69 30.27 17.72
C PRO A 32 -43.31 31.67 17.60
N ALA A 33 -42.71 32.52 16.78
CA ALA A 33 -43.40 33.69 16.22
C ALA A 33 -44.20 33.23 15.00
N ARG A 34 -45.53 33.23 15.10
CA ARG A 34 -46.43 33.06 13.96
C ARG A 34 -46.35 34.31 13.09
N ALA A 35 -45.62 34.23 11.98
CA ALA A 35 -45.73 35.19 10.88
C ALA A 35 -45.95 34.40 9.59
N SER A 36 -47.10 34.68 8.99
CA SER A 36 -47.60 34.16 7.73
C SER A 36 -46.67 34.55 6.58
N ASP A 37 -46.48 33.61 5.65
CA ASP A 37 -46.56 33.78 4.18
C ASP A 37 -45.51 32.96 3.44
N ASP A 38 -46.02 32.27 2.41
CA ASP A 38 -45.57 31.10 1.64
C ASP A 38 -44.17 31.13 0.98
N THR A 39 -43.32 32.08 1.37
CA THR A 39 -42.00 32.29 0.74
C THR A 39 -40.85 31.64 1.52
N LEU A 40 -41.05 31.37 2.82
CA LEU A 40 -40.01 30.78 3.69
C LEU A 40 -39.89 29.25 3.52
N LEU A 41 -40.96 28.57 3.10
CA LEU A 41 -40.96 27.13 2.78
C LEU A 41 -40.16 26.80 1.50
N ARG A 42 -40.04 27.75 0.56
CA ARG A 42 -39.19 27.57 -0.64
C ARG A 42 -37.70 27.82 -0.37
N LEU A 43 -37.36 28.47 0.74
CA LEU A 43 -35.97 28.73 1.15
C LEU A 43 -35.43 27.66 2.12
N LEU A 44 -36.30 26.92 2.80
CA LEU A 44 -35.95 25.80 3.69
C LEU A 44 -35.75 24.46 2.96
N LEU A 45 -36.00 24.38 1.65
CA LEU A 45 -35.72 23.21 0.81
C LEU A 45 -34.27 23.12 0.30
N GLY A 46 -33.41 24.08 0.67
CA GLY A 46 -32.12 24.32 0.00
C GLY A 46 -30.85 23.84 0.70
N ALA A 47 -30.90 23.03 1.77
CA ALA A 47 -29.67 22.71 2.52
C ALA A 47 -29.64 21.29 3.09
N THR A 48 -29.62 20.27 2.23
CA THR A 48 -29.23 18.91 2.63
C THR A 48 -28.38 18.22 1.58
N ALA A 49 -27.15 18.71 1.39
CA ALA A 49 -26.09 17.87 0.84
C ALA A 49 -24.72 18.43 1.25
N VAL A 50 -24.10 17.80 2.23
CA VAL A 50 -22.77 17.16 2.15
C VAL A 50 -22.40 16.82 3.59
N ALA A 51 -22.78 15.61 4.01
CA ALA A 51 -22.12 14.94 5.10
C ALA A 51 -21.60 13.61 4.55
N ILE A 52 -20.40 13.26 5.00
CA ILE A 52 -19.67 12.00 4.75
C ILE A 52 -18.66 12.07 3.60
N VAL A 53 -17.47 12.60 3.90
CA VAL A 53 -16.23 11.85 3.63
C VAL A 53 -15.27 12.04 4.81
N VAL A 54 -15.40 11.21 5.84
CA VAL A 54 -14.30 10.93 6.77
C VAL A 54 -14.20 9.43 6.96
N HIS A 55 -13.37 8.77 6.15
CA HIS A 55 -12.38 7.77 6.60
C HIS A 55 -11.69 7.09 5.40
N ALA A 56 -10.84 7.82 4.69
CA ALA A 56 -9.93 7.21 3.70
C ALA A 56 -8.57 7.91 3.60
N ALA A 57 -8.12 8.59 4.65
CA ALA A 57 -6.82 9.27 4.68
C ALA A 57 -5.85 8.74 5.76
N THR A 58 -6.19 7.63 6.44
CA THR A 58 -5.24 6.82 7.23
C THR A 58 -4.88 5.50 6.57
N ARG A 59 -5.21 5.33 5.29
CA ARG A 59 -4.45 4.42 4.41
C ARG A 59 -3.35 5.23 3.75
N SER A 60 -2.47 5.78 4.58
CA SER A 60 -1.28 6.46 4.13
C SER A 60 -0.47 5.50 3.26
N SER A 61 -0.41 5.85 1.98
CA SER A 61 0.87 6.01 1.31
C SER A 61 1.80 4.78 1.34
N GLY A 62 1.35 3.68 0.73
CA GLY A 62 2.26 2.63 0.23
C GLY A 62 2.95 3.02 -1.09
N GLY A 63 2.98 4.31 -1.42
CA GLY A 63 3.59 4.87 -2.62
C GLY A 63 4.81 5.69 -2.26
N MET A 64 5.90 5.02 -1.89
CA MET A 64 7.25 5.57 -2.06
C MET A 64 8.20 4.38 -2.09
N SER A 65 9.13 4.40 -3.03
CA SER A 65 10.14 3.38 -3.35
C SER A 65 11.16 3.12 -2.23
N GLY A 66 10.69 2.92 -1.01
CA GLY A 66 11.49 2.46 0.12
C GLY A 66 11.72 0.97 -0.04
N ARG A 67 12.97 0.54 0.13
CA ARG A 67 13.32 -0.87 0.29
C ARG A 67 12.30 -1.53 1.23
N PRO A 68 11.80 -2.74 0.93
CA PRO A 68 10.92 -3.47 1.85
C PRO A 68 11.51 -3.42 3.25
N SER A 69 10.81 -2.79 4.20
CA SER A 69 11.23 -2.84 5.59
C SER A 69 11.04 -4.28 6.04
N VAL A 70 12.14 -5.03 6.09
CA VAL A 70 12.15 -6.39 6.61
C VAL A 70 12.14 -6.33 8.13
N ASN A 71 11.46 -7.27 8.77
CA ASN A 71 11.64 -7.50 10.20
C ASN A 71 12.97 -8.22 10.45
N GLU A 72 13.29 -8.41 11.72
CA GLU A 72 14.48 -9.16 12.17
C GLU A 72 14.55 -10.57 11.54
N PHE A 73 13.38 -11.14 11.22
CA PHE A 73 13.25 -12.45 10.60
C PHE A 73 13.27 -12.44 9.06
N GLY A 74 13.60 -11.30 8.42
CA GLY A 74 13.67 -11.20 6.96
C GLY A 74 12.31 -11.24 6.24
N LEU A 75 11.19 -11.17 6.97
CA LEU A 75 9.84 -11.05 6.40
C LEU A 75 9.49 -9.58 6.14
N PRO A 76 8.84 -9.26 5.00
CA PRO A 76 8.41 -7.90 4.74
C PRO A 76 7.31 -7.45 5.70
N ARG A 77 7.55 -6.39 6.48
CA ARG A 77 6.60 -5.86 7.47
C ARG A 77 5.28 -5.42 6.82
N GLN A 78 5.33 -4.95 5.58
CA GLN A 78 4.13 -4.54 4.84
C GLN A 78 3.18 -5.70 4.51
N CYS A 79 3.64 -6.95 4.61
CA CYS A 79 2.79 -8.12 4.44
C CYS A 79 2.13 -8.59 5.74
N ARG A 80 2.51 -8.02 6.89
CA ARG A 80 1.94 -8.33 8.21
C ARG A 80 0.66 -7.54 8.42
N GLU A 81 -0.42 -8.22 8.79
CA GLU A 81 -1.70 -7.62 9.16
C GLU A 81 -2.21 -8.26 10.47
N THR A 82 -3.01 -7.52 11.23
CA THR A 82 -3.68 -8.04 12.42
C THR A 82 -5.13 -8.35 12.08
N LEU A 83 -5.56 -9.59 12.28
CA LEU A 83 -6.92 -10.04 12.02
C LEU A 83 -7.61 -10.46 13.30
N ARG A 84 -8.93 -10.29 13.36
CA ARG A 84 -9.75 -10.79 14.47
C ARG A 84 -10.29 -12.17 14.11
N ILE A 85 -9.78 -13.22 14.77
CA ILE A 85 -10.18 -14.62 14.58
C ILE A 85 -10.76 -15.12 15.89
N ARG A 86 -12.04 -15.53 15.89
CA ARG A 86 -12.74 -16.00 17.11
C ARG A 86 -12.63 -15.02 18.30
N GLY A 87 -12.73 -13.72 18.02
CA GLY A 87 -12.62 -12.67 19.04
C GLY A 87 -11.18 -12.28 19.42
N GLN A 88 -10.17 -13.02 18.99
CA GLN A 88 -8.76 -12.73 19.29
C GLN A 88 -8.08 -11.98 18.16
N HIS A 89 -7.22 -11.01 18.50
CA HIS A 89 -6.36 -10.32 17.55
C HIS A 89 -5.10 -11.15 17.28
N VAL A 90 -4.99 -11.67 16.07
CA VAL A 90 -3.88 -12.52 15.63
C VAL A 90 -3.12 -11.82 14.53
N ALA A 91 -1.81 -11.66 14.72
CA ALA A 91 -0.92 -11.20 13.67
C ALA A 91 -0.69 -12.32 12.64
N VAL A 92 -0.91 -12.00 11.37
CA VAL A 92 -0.73 -12.92 10.25
C VAL A 92 0.03 -12.23 9.13
N TYR A 93 0.60 -13.02 8.23
CA TYR A 93 1.13 -12.56 6.96
C TYR A 93 0.22 -13.02 5.82
N ASN A 94 -0.10 -12.11 4.91
CA ASN A 94 -0.87 -12.46 3.73
C ASN A 94 -0.02 -13.30 2.74
N ALA A 95 -0.49 -14.49 2.37
CA ALA A 95 0.26 -15.40 1.50
C ALA A 95 0.51 -14.83 0.10
N GLY A 96 -0.45 -14.08 -0.44
CA GLY A 96 -0.32 -13.41 -1.75
C GLY A 96 0.74 -12.30 -1.72
N CYS A 97 0.73 -11.48 -0.68
CA CYS A 97 1.73 -10.44 -0.46
C CYS A 97 3.14 -11.04 -0.36
N LEU A 98 3.34 -12.07 0.48
CA LEU A 98 4.63 -12.74 0.63
C LEU A 98 5.15 -13.29 -0.70
N ARG A 99 4.28 -13.93 -1.50
CA ARG A 99 4.62 -14.45 -2.83
C ARG A 99 5.04 -13.33 -3.78
N SER A 100 4.32 -12.20 -3.79
CA SER A 100 4.66 -11.04 -4.63
C SER A 100 5.96 -10.36 -4.20
N ALA A 101 6.32 -10.45 -2.91
CA ALA A 101 7.58 -9.97 -2.36
C ALA A 101 8.76 -10.95 -2.61
N GLY A 102 8.54 -12.04 -3.35
CA GLY A 102 9.56 -13.04 -3.64
C GLY A 102 9.88 -13.98 -2.48
N VAL A 103 9.11 -13.93 -1.40
CA VAL A 103 9.25 -14.88 -0.28
C VAL A 103 8.66 -16.22 -0.72
N THR A 104 9.54 -17.19 -0.92
CA THR A 104 9.20 -18.54 -1.38
C THR A 104 9.58 -19.57 -0.32
N ARG A 105 9.08 -20.81 -0.46
CA ARG A 105 9.39 -21.96 0.42
C ARG A 105 8.99 -21.76 1.89
N LEU A 106 7.84 -21.13 2.13
CA LEU A 106 7.27 -21.02 3.47
C LEU A 106 6.79 -22.38 4.00
N PRO A 107 6.80 -22.64 5.31
CA PRO A 107 6.44 -23.93 5.88
C PRO A 107 4.94 -24.15 5.75
N ARG A 108 4.54 -25.28 5.15
CA ARG A 108 3.12 -25.59 4.91
C ARG A 108 2.32 -25.70 6.22
N HIS A 109 2.95 -26.11 7.32
CA HIS A 109 2.27 -26.23 8.62
C HIS A 109 1.90 -24.87 9.23
N CYS A 110 2.52 -23.76 8.79
CA CYS A 110 2.14 -22.42 9.22
C CYS A 110 1.04 -21.79 8.34
N HIS A 111 0.68 -22.45 7.24
CA HIS A 111 -0.30 -21.95 6.27
C HIS A 111 -1.73 -22.28 6.72
N GLU A 112 -2.60 -21.28 6.71
CA GLU A 112 -4.00 -21.43 7.06
C GLU A 112 -4.89 -20.72 6.03
N VAL A 113 -6.08 -21.25 5.82
CA VAL A 113 -7.14 -20.58 5.05
C VAL A 113 -8.18 -20.10 6.03
N ILE A 114 -8.34 -18.78 6.09
CA ILE A 114 -9.32 -18.12 6.97
C ILE A 114 -10.47 -17.56 6.15
N ARG A 115 -11.68 -17.58 6.72
CA ARG A 115 -12.85 -16.91 6.13
C ARG A 115 -12.91 -15.47 6.60
N THR A 116 -13.04 -14.54 5.65
CA THR A 116 -13.23 -13.12 5.91
C THR A 116 -14.52 -12.64 5.24
N ASN A 117 -14.95 -11.40 5.51
CA ASN A 117 -16.11 -10.80 4.83
C ASN A 117 -15.93 -10.67 3.31
N ARG A 118 -14.70 -10.86 2.80
CA ARG A 118 -14.36 -10.85 1.37
C ARG A 118 -14.09 -12.25 0.80
N GLY A 119 -14.47 -13.30 1.53
CA GLY A 119 -14.22 -14.69 1.17
C GLY A 119 -12.99 -15.30 1.86
N ASN A 120 -12.57 -16.45 1.35
CA ASN A 120 -11.45 -17.22 1.90
C ASN A 120 -10.11 -16.56 1.53
N ARG A 121 -9.20 -16.41 2.51
CA ARG A 121 -7.86 -15.87 2.31
C ARG A 121 -6.83 -16.84 2.87
N ALA A 122 -5.80 -17.11 2.08
CA ALA A 122 -4.59 -17.82 2.51
C ALA A 122 -3.69 -16.87 3.32
N VAL A 123 -3.33 -17.29 4.53
CA VAL A 123 -2.49 -16.55 5.46
C VAL A 123 -1.46 -17.46 6.10
N TYR A 124 -0.46 -16.87 6.74
CA TYR A 124 0.47 -17.56 7.61
C TYR A 124 0.45 -16.89 8.99
N ARG A 125 0.33 -17.65 10.08
CA ARG A 125 0.41 -17.07 11.43
C ARG A 125 1.80 -16.50 11.67
N ALA A 126 1.89 -15.26 12.14
CA ALA A 126 3.16 -14.58 12.36
C ALA A 126 4.04 -15.36 13.35
N GLN A 127 3.48 -15.74 14.50
CA GLN A 127 4.20 -16.48 15.54
C GLN A 127 4.68 -17.87 15.09
N CYS A 128 4.00 -18.51 14.14
CA CYS A 128 4.45 -19.79 13.58
C CYS A 128 5.64 -19.58 12.64
N LEU A 129 5.54 -18.60 11.73
CA LEU A 129 6.62 -18.26 10.83
C LEU A 129 7.87 -17.79 11.58
N GLU A 130 7.71 -16.90 12.56
CA GLU A 130 8.80 -16.35 13.35
C GLU A 130 9.55 -17.47 14.10
N ARG A 131 8.83 -18.46 14.65
CA ARG A 131 9.44 -19.67 15.25
C ARG A 131 10.16 -20.54 14.23
N ALA A 132 9.50 -20.87 13.12
CA ALA A 132 10.09 -21.70 12.07
C ALA A 132 11.33 -21.05 11.40
N GLN A 133 11.45 -19.73 11.47
CA GLN A 133 12.61 -18.98 10.97
C GLN A 133 13.82 -19.03 11.90
N LEU A 134 13.62 -19.28 13.20
CA LEU A 134 14.73 -19.51 14.14
C LEU A 134 15.45 -20.82 13.83
N ASP A 135 14.72 -21.85 13.39
CA ASP A 135 15.29 -23.19 13.13
C ASP A 135 16.06 -23.29 11.80
N ARG A 136 15.71 -22.44 10.83
CA ARG A 136 16.43 -22.26 9.57
C ARG A 136 16.37 -20.78 9.23
N PRO A 137 17.44 -20.00 9.49
CA PRO A 137 17.47 -18.63 9.00
C PRO A 137 17.28 -18.71 7.50
N TYR A 138 16.14 -18.20 7.01
CA TYR A 138 15.91 -18.09 5.58
C TYR A 138 17.09 -17.29 5.08
N ALA A 139 17.95 -17.91 4.28
CA ALA A 139 19.13 -17.26 3.72
C ALA A 139 18.64 -15.92 3.20
N ALA A 140 19.04 -14.84 3.90
CA ALA A 140 18.58 -13.50 3.62
C ALA A 140 18.65 -13.34 2.11
N PRO A 141 17.56 -12.89 1.44
CA PRO A 141 17.43 -12.97 -0.01
C PRO A 141 18.76 -12.53 -0.59
N ARG A 142 19.52 -13.49 -1.15
CA ARG A 142 20.89 -13.25 -1.66
C ARG A 142 20.76 -11.95 -2.41
N ARG A 143 21.42 -10.87 -1.96
CA ARG A 143 21.27 -9.52 -2.52
C ARG A 143 21.23 -9.72 -4.02
N GLN A 144 20.03 -9.72 -4.60
CA GLN A 144 19.88 -10.07 -6.01
C GLN A 144 20.67 -8.96 -6.66
N ARG A 145 21.80 -9.35 -7.29
CA ARG A 145 22.74 -8.43 -7.89
C ARG A 145 21.87 -7.56 -8.77
N GLN A 146 21.60 -6.34 -8.32
CA GLN A 146 20.54 -5.54 -8.92
C GLN A 146 20.94 -5.40 -10.38
N PRO A 147 20.08 -5.79 -11.33
CA PRO A 147 20.45 -5.75 -12.72
C PRO A 147 20.75 -4.28 -13.05
N SER A 148 22.03 -3.94 -13.19
CA SER A 148 22.47 -2.62 -13.64
C SER A 148 22.41 -2.53 -15.17
N ALA A 149 21.52 -3.34 -15.78
CA ALA A 149 21.38 -3.40 -17.21
C ALA A 149 20.79 -2.08 -17.71
N THR A 150 21.49 -1.48 -18.67
CA THR A 150 21.02 -0.29 -19.34
C THR A 150 19.85 -0.65 -20.27
N LEU A 151 18.76 0.10 -20.18
CA LEU A 151 17.56 -0.10 -20.97
C LEU A 151 17.80 0.45 -22.38
N PRO A 152 17.67 -0.39 -23.42
CA PRO A 152 17.91 0.03 -24.80
C PRO A 152 16.91 1.11 -25.23
N GLY A 153 17.41 2.28 -25.61
CA GLY A 153 16.60 3.41 -26.06
C GLY A 153 15.71 3.06 -27.26
N GLN A 154 16.17 2.16 -28.15
CA GLN A 154 15.39 1.67 -29.29
C GLN A 154 14.15 0.87 -28.90
N CYS A 155 14.08 0.36 -27.66
CA CYS A 155 12.89 -0.33 -27.16
C CYS A 155 11.91 0.60 -26.45
N ARG A 156 12.28 1.88 -26.24
CA ARG A 156 11.47 2.89 -25.54
C ARG A 156 10.26 3.27 -26.39
N MET A 157 9.10 3.36 -25.76
CA MET A 157 7.87 3.82 -26.38
C MET A 157 7.01 4.61 -25.39
N HIS A 158 6.06 5.40 -25.92
CA HIS A 158 5.01 6.02 -25.14
C HIS A 158 3.74 5.18 -25.19
N TYR A 159 3.02 5.05 -24.08
CA TYR A 159 1.72 4.38 -24.03
C TYR A 159 0.75 5.14 -23.13
N THR A 160 -0.55 5.01 -23.41
CA THR A 160 -1.60 5.63 -22.59
C THR A 160 -2.16 4.63 -21.60
N TYR A 161 -2.19 4.98 -20.32
CA TYR A 161 -2.81 4.19 -19.25
C TYR A 161 -3.64 5.12 -18.36
N ARG A 162 -4.94 4.80 -18.25
CA ARG A 162 -5.92 5.62 -17.51
C ARG A 162 -5.92 7.10 -17.95
N GLY A 163 -5.90 7.34 -19.26
CA GLY A 163 -5.89 8.70 -19.83
C GLY A 163 -4.56 9.45 -19.71
N GLN A 164 -3.55 8.91 -19.02
CA GLN A 164 -2.25 9.53 -18.86
C GLN A 164 -1.22 8.89 -19.82
N ARG A 165 -0.33 9.70 -20.40
CA ARG A 165 0.80 9.21 -21.21
C ARG A 165 1.96 8.81 -20.30
N HIS A 166 2.46 7.60 -20.49
CA HIS A 166 3.58 7.03 -19.75
C HIS A 166 4.70 6.64 -20.71
N VAL A 167 5.92 6.51 -20.19
CA VAL A 167 7.06 5.93 -20.90
C VAL A 167 7.19 4.46 -20.50
N GLY A 168 7.39 3.59 -21.47
CA GLY A 168 7.61 2.17 -21.25
C GLY A 168 8.54 1.57 -22.30
N TYR A 169 8.69 0.25 -22.22
CA TYR A 169 9.52 -0.52 -23.12
C TYR A 169 8.74 -1.73 -23.64
N ARG A 170 8.83 -2.01 -24.94
CA ARG A 170 8.17 -3.18 -25.54
C ARG A 170 8.84 -4.47 -25.07
N ALA A 171 8.05 -5.42 -24.56
CA ALA A 171 8.58 -6.66 -24.00
C ALA A 171 9.38 -7.49 -25.01
N ASN A 172 8.88 -7.65 -26.23
CA ASN A 172 9.56 -8.39 -27.30
C ASN A 172 10.89 -7.74 -27.71
N CYS A 173 10.96 -6.41 -27.74
CA CYS A 173 12.20 -5.68 -28.01
C CYS A 173 13.24 -5.90 -26.90
N LEU A 174 12.85 -5.80 -25.62
CA LEU A 174 13.74 -6.07 -24.48
C LEU A 174 14.26 -7.51 -24.49
N GLN A 175 13.40 -8.47 -24.83
CA GLN A 175 13.78 -9.87 -24.97
C GLN A 175 14.79 -10.09 -26.10
N GLY A 176 14.60 -9.43 -27.25
CA GLY A 176 15.56 -9.41 -28.36
C GLY A 176 16.91 -8.80 -27.96
N ALA A 177 16.89 -7.76 -27.12
CA ALA A 177 18.08 -7.14 -26.52
C ALA A 177 18.72 -7.97 -25.39
N ARG A 178 18.29 -9.23 -25.20
CA ARG A 178 18.78 -10.16 -24.16
C ARG A 178 18.59 -9.66 -22.72
N LEU A 179 17.71 -8.68 -22.47
CA LEU A 179 17.25 -8.36 -21.11
C LEU A 179 16.22 -9.40 -20.67
N ARG A 180 16.72 -10.45 -20.02
CA ARG A 180 15.94 -11.50 -19.36
C ARG A 180 15.80 -11.13 -17.87
N ASP A 181 14.83 -11.69 -17.16
CA ASP A 181 14.59 -11.43 -15.72
C ASP A 181 14.01 -10.05 -15.34
N LEU A 182 13.21 -9.46 -16.23
CA LEU A 182 12.47 -8.24 -15.92
C LEU A 182 11.36 -8.52 -14.88
N PRO A 183 11.18 -7.67 -13.85
CA PRO A 183 10.16 -7.86 -12.82
C PRO A 183 8.77 -7.92 -13.44
N SER A 184 8.04 -9.01 -13.23
CA SER A 184 6.67 -9.15 -13.73
C SER A 184 5.71 -8.11 -13.16
N THR A 185 6.04 -7.52 -12.00
CA THR A 185 5.33 -6.38 -11.38
C THR A 185 5.38 -5.13 -12.23
N CYS A 186 6.42 -4.95 -13.05
CA CYS A 186 6.55 -3.80 -13.95
C CYS A 186 5.82 -3.99 -15.28
N ARG A 187 5.21 -5.17 -15.51
CA ARG A 187 4.55 -5.52 -16.77
C ARG A 187 3.11 -5.01 -16.79
N VAL A 188 2.78 -4.25 -17.83
CA VAL A 188 1.45 -3.72 -18.15
C VAL A 188 0.93 -4.42 -19.40
N ARG A 189 -0.34 -4.84 -19.37
CA ARG A 189 -1.02 -5.48 -20.50
C ARG A 189 -1.57 -4.40 -21.44
N GLN A 190 -1.21 -4.48 -22.72
CA GLN A 190 -1.73 -3.58 -23.76
C GLN A 190 -3.02 -4.17 -24.36
N ARG A 191 -3.94 -3.32 -24.84
CA ARG A 191 -5.22 -3.76 -25.42
C ARG A 191 -5.04 -4.67 -26.66
N GLY A 192 -3.91 -4.60 -27.37
CA GLY A 192 -3.59 -5.43 -28.53
C GLY A 192 -2.79 -6.72 -28.22
N GLY A 193 -2.88 -7.27 -27.01
CA GLY A 193 -2.23 -8.54 -26.64
C GLY A 193 -0.72 -8.44 -26.32
N GLY A 194 -0.08 -7.32 -26.63
CA GLY A 194 1.32 -7.06 -26.27
C GLY A 194 1.54 -6.79 -24.77
N HIS A 195 2.79 -6.93 -24.34
CA HIS A 195 3.27 -6.55 -23.02
C HIS A 195 4.21 -5.34 -23.10
N ILE A 196 4.00 -4.39 -22.20
CA ILE A 196 4.85 -3.21 -22.03
C ILE A 196 5.41 -3.25 -20.61
N TYR A 197 6.67 -2.90 -20.42
CA TYR A 197 7.24 -2.66 -19.10
C TYR A 197 7.26 -1.17 -18.80
N SER A 198 6.74 -0.76 -17.65
CA SER A 198 6.78 0.65 -17.22
C SER A 198 8.22 1.09 -16.97
N ALA A 199 8.65 2.18 -17.61
CA ALA A 199 10.01 2.72 -17.43
C ALA A 199 10.24 3.22 -16.00
N GLN A 200 9.21 3.77 -15.36
CA GLN A 200 9.30 4.21 -13.96
C GLN A 200 9.50 3.03 -13.01
N CYS A 201 8.73 1.95 -13.19
CA CYS A 201 8.86 0.74 -12.37
C CYS A 201 10.23 0.09 -12.56
N LEU A 202 10.71 -0.07 -13.81
CA LEU A 202 12.03 -0.65 -14.07
C LEU A 202 13.15 0.15 -13.40
N ARG A 203 13.10 1.50 -13.44
CA ARG A 203 14.07 2.35 -12.74
C ARG A 203 14.05 2.15 -11.22
N GLN A 204 12.87 1.96 -10.62
CA GLN A 204 12.76 1.64 -9.18
C GLN A 204 13.38 0.28 -8.84
N HIS A 205 13.43 -0.64 -9.80
CA HIS A 205 14.09 -1.94 -9.68
C HIS A 205 15.59 -1.93 -10.06
N GLY A 206 16.17 -0.77 -10.37
CA GLY A 206 17.62 -0.59 -10.58
C GLY A 206 18.08 -0.63 -12.03
N PHE A 207 17.17 -0.80 -12.99
CA PHE A 207 17.48 -0.71 -14.42
C PHE A 207 17.70 0.76 -14.82
N ARG A 208 18.63 1.04 -15.72
CA ARG A 208 19.03 2.43 -16.08
C ARG A 208 18.67 2.79 -17.50
#